data_AF-A0A9P6PNP9-F1
#
_entry.id   AF-A0A9P6PNP9-F1
#
_cell.length_a   1.000
_cell.length_b   1.000
_cell.length_c   1.000
_cell.angle_alpha   90.00
_cell.angle_beta   90.00
_cell.angle_gamma   90.00
#
_symmetry.space_group_name_H-M   'P 1'
#
loop_
_entity.id
_entity.type
_entity.pdbx_description
1 polymer ?
#
loop_
_entity_poly.entity_id
_entity_poly.type
_entity_poly.pdbx_seq_one_letter_code
_entity_poly.pdbx_strand_id
1 'polypeptide(L)' 'IWDLESKSVVDELRPEFTNVGKKSNPPEAVSLAWSADGQTLFAGYTDSICRVWTVGI' A
#
# COMPACT_ATOMS: atom_id res chain seq x y z
N ILE A 1 0.79 -6.11 -5.64
CA ILE A 1 0.51 -7.46 -5.10
C ILE A 1 0.70 -8.45 -6.23
N TRP A 2 1.49 -9.50 -6.00
CA TRP A 2 1.91 -10.45 -7.04
C TRP A 2 1.62 -11.87 -6.59
N ASP A 3 1.05 -12.68 -7.47
CA ASP A 3 0.86 -14.11 -7.24
C ASP A 3 2.06 -14.89 -7.79
N LEU A 4 2.68 -15.70 -6.93
CA LEU A 4 3.87 -16.46 -7.28
C LEU A 4 3.56 -17.72 -8.09
N GLU A 5 2.37 -18.31 -7.93
CA GLU A 5 1.98 -19.54 -8.62
C GLU A 5 1.70 -19.27 -10.11
N SER A 6 0.79 -18.34 -10.39
CA SER A 6 0.42 -17.95 -11.76
C SER A 6 1.41 -16.96 -12.40
N LYS A 7 2.32 -16.38 -11.60
CA LYS A 7 3.26 -15.33 -12.02
C LYS A 7 2.56 -14.13 -12.65
N SER A 8 1.51 -13.64 -12.00
CA SER A 8 0.78 -12.46 -12.47
C SER A 8 0.64 -11.39 -11.40
N VAL A 9 0.41 -10.15 -11.85
CA VAL A 9 -0.02 -9.05 -10.97
C VAL A 9 -1.44 -9.37 -10.50
N VAL A 10 -1.65 -9.40 -9.19
CA VAL A 10 -2.99 -9.51 -8.60
C VAL A 10 -3.61 -8.13 -8.45
N ASP A 11 -2.83 -7.16 -7.97
CA ASP A 11 -3.32 -5.79 -7.73
C ASP A 11 -2.18 -4.76 -7.69
N GLU A 12 -2.50 -3.51 -7.99
CA GLU A 12 -1.64 -2.34 -7.85
C GLU A 12 -2.29 -1.32 -6.91
N LEU A 13 -1.75 -1.19 -5.69
CA LEU A 13 -2.27 -0.25 -4.71
C LEU A 13 -1.90 1.18 -5.10
N ARG A 14 -2.92 2.00 -5.38
CA ARG A 14 -2.77 3.41 -5.76
C ARG A 14 -3.42 4.31 -4.70
N PRO A 15 -2.71 4.63 -3.61
CA PRO A 15 -3.25 5.53 -2.60
C PRO A 15 -3.42 6.94 -3.18
N GLU A 16 -4.48 7.61 -2.76
CA GLU A 16 -4.61 9.04 -2.99
C GLU A 16 -3.81 9.80 -1.93
N PHE A 17 -2.97 10.73 -2.39
CA PHE A 17 -2.17 11.58 -1.52
C PHE A 17 -2.81 12.96 -1.42
N THR A 18 -3.25 13.33 -0.22
CA THR A 18 -3.73 14.68 0.07
C THR A 18 -2.57 15.61 0.41
N ASN A 19 -2.68 16.89 0.07
CA ASN A 19 -1.72 17.94 0.45
C ASN A 19 -0.29 17.78 -0.11
N VAL A 20 -0.10 17.07 -1.23
CA VAL A 20 1.18 17.06 -1.93
C VAL A 20 1.35 18.39 -2.68
N GLY A 21 2.36 19.17 -2.29
CA GLY A 21 2.68 20.42 -2.97
C GLY A 21 3.08 20.19 -4.42
N LYS A 22 2.79 21.14 -5.32
CA LYS A 22 3.08 21.03 -6.78
C LYS A 22 4.55 20.74 -7.14
N LYS A 23 5.48 20.99 -6.22
CA LYS A 23 6.93 20.74 -6.37
C LYS A 23 7.48 19.71 -5.38
N SER A 24 6.60 19.07 -4.61
CA SER A 24 6.98 18.06 -3.62
C SER A 24 6.94 16.68 -4.27
N ASN A 25 7.80 15.78 -3.81
CA ASN A 25 7.69 14.37 -4.19
C ASN A 25 6.44 13.77 -3.53
N PRO A 26 5.73 12.86 -4.21
CA PRO A 26 4.64 12.12 -3.58
C PRO A 26 5.19 11.25 -2.43
N PRO A 27 4.39 10.98 -1.39
CA PRO A 27 4.77 10.04 -0.35
C PRO A 27 5.09 8.67 -0.91
N GLU A 28 6.14 8.04 -0.38
CA GLU A 28 6.59 6.72 -0.82
C GLU A 28 6.38 5.70 0.30
N ALA A 29 6.02 4.47 -0.07
CA ALA A 29 5.88 3.38 0.88
C ALA A 29 7.26 2.91 1.35
N VAL A 30 7.46 2.84 2.67
CA VAL A 30 8.75 2.47 3.28
C VAL A 30 8.68 1.16 4.08
N SER A 31 7.48 0.71 4.44
CA SER A 31 7.27 -0.53 5.18
C SER A 31 5.92 -1.14 4.87
N LEU A 32 5.84 -2.47 4.86
CA LEU A 32 4.62 -3.25 4.62
C LEU A 32 4.51 -4.36 5.66
N ALA A 33 3.29 -4.61 6.16
CA ALA A 33 3.01 -5.71 7.07
C ALA A 33 1.59 -6.24 6.86
N TRP A 34 1.47 -7.56 6.75
CA TRP A 34 0.18 -8.24 6.77
C TRP A 34 -0.26 -8.50 8.22
N SER A 35 -1.56 -8.41 8.48
CA SER A 35 -2.16 -8.98 9.68
C SER A 35 -1.94 -10.50 9.70
N ALA A 36 -1.95 -11.08 10.90
CA ALA A 36 -1.70 -12.51 11.09
C ALA A 36 -2.73 -13.41 10.37
N ASP A 37 -3.95 -12.91 10.17
CA ASP A 37 -5.02 -13.58 9.44
C ASP A 37 -4.96 -13.36 7.91
N GLY A 38 -4.03 -12.54 7.42
CA GLY A 38 -3.87 -12.23 6.00
C GLY A 38 -4.97 -11.35 5.40
N GLN A 39 -5.91 -10.85 6.19
CA GLN A 39 -7.05 -10.08 5.68
C GLN A 39 -6.76 -8.57 5.57
N THR A 40 -5.70 -8.07 6.21
CA THR A 40 -5.39 -6.64 6.22
C THR A 40 -3.92 -6.41 5.92
N LEU A 41 -3.65 -5.50 4.99
CA LEU A 41 -2.33 -5.01 4.66
C LEU A 41 -2.15 -3.59 5.20
N PHE A 42 -1.11 -3.39 5.98
CA PHE A 42 -0.69 -2.09 6.48
C PHE A 42 0.54 -1.61 5.70
N ALA A 43 0.53 -0.35 5.24
CA ALA A 43 1.70 0.29 4.65
C ALA A 43 2.02 1.61 5.34
N GLY A 44 3.26 1.77 5.76
CA GLY A 44 3.79 3.02 6.29
C GLY A 44 4.43 3.85 5.17
N TYR A 45 4.17 5.16 5.17
CA TYR A 45 4.68 6.09 4.16
C TYR A 45 5.57 7.18 4.77
N THR A 46 6.36 7.84 3.92
CA THR A 46 7.23 8.97 4.29
C THR A 46 6.49 10.22 4.80
N ASP A 47 5.17 10.30 4.58
CA ASP A 47 4.29 11.35 5.10
C ASP A 47 3.85 11.12 6.56
N SER A 48 4.42 10.11 7.22
CA SER A 48 4.04 9.68 8.58
C SER A 48 2.60 9.19 8.70
N ILE A 49 1.97 8.82 7.59
CA ILE A 49 0.62 8.24 7.56
C ILE A 49 0.71 6.76 7.22
N CYS A 50 0.05 5.94 8.03
CA CYS A 50 -0.19 4.52 7.72
C CYS A 50 -1.48 4.37 6.93
N ARG A 51 -1.44 3.61 5.85
CA ARG A 51 -2.58 3.27 5.01
C ARG A 51 -2.91 1.79 5.16
N VAL A 52 -4.20 1.47 5.08
CA VAL A 52 -4.74 0.15 5.38
C VAL A 52 -5.61 -0.32 4.23
N TRP A 53 -5.38 -1.56 3.79
CA TRP A 53 -6.18 -2.22 2.76
C TRP A 53 -6.71 -3.54 3.30
N THR A 54 -7.97 -3.84 3.01
CA THR A 54 -8.59 -5.12 3.35
C THR A 54 -8.60 -6.02 2.12
N VAL A 55 -8.23 -7.29 2.31
CA VAL A 55 -8.26 -8.33 1.27
C VAL A 55 -9.36 -9.31 1.61
N GLY A 56 -10.51 -9.16 0.94
CA GLY A 56 -11.67 -10.05 1.07
C GLY A 56 -12.99 -9.30 1.30
N ILE A 57 -13.91 -9.48 0.32
CA ILE A 57 -15.28 -8.94 0.10
C ILE A 57 -15.45 -7.44 0.28
#